data_AF-A0A1Y1IRF7-F1
#
_entry.id   AF-A0A1Y1IRF7-F1
#
_cell.length_a   1.000
_cell.length_b   1.000
_cell.length_c   1.000
_cell.angle_alpha   90.00
_cell.angle_beta   90.00
_cell.angle_gamma   90.00
#
_symmetry.space_group_name_H-M   'P 1'
#
loop_
_entity.id
_entity.type
_entity.pdbx_description
1 polymer ?
#
loop_
_entity_poly.entity_id
_entity_poly.type
_entity_poly.pdbx_seq_one_letter_code
_entity_poly.pdbx_strand_id
1 'polypeptide(L)'
;MHFITFGTLGLYNQYARQLAQSALAAGFDTATVYDETHLDPTFLASHKEVLALPRGFGAWCWKSYCMLKRLAELSEGDIVTYCDSLYIFKKDIRETAVKWLKSRDLVLFENKPSEPSFSEKNWAKYDAFHLLNADPSVHGETTQCWAGFVMVRKTAETVRFIREWHDRCADIRLMNDEPSVFGKESPGFIEGREDQMVLSLLSKTKDLGYPFLQFPAELLYNVRMGRIPVDDMRAPDVVVVVPNESPPEVRSPVFCDPPARCERQVGTLTTLKEGGSSENRVLPLFADKSWANRDRFFYSARTDGFNPLIVPVFHKGRNCMTDRIGCETLYDGDTVQVPAFGEGKTFAVNLYQDLY
;
A
#
# COMPACT_ATOMS: atom_id res chain seq x y z
N MET A 1 -24.85 -7.54 0.57
CA MET A 1 -23.64 -6.69 0.60
C MET A 1 -22.52 -7.46 1.29
N HIS A 2 -21.46 -7.75 0.55
CA HIS A 2 -20.35 -8.59 0.98
C HIS A 2 -19.07 -7.77 0.99
N PHE A 3 -18.39 -7.75 2.13
CA PHE A 3 -17.11 -7.09 2.29
C PHE A 3 -15.98 -8.08 2.03
N ILE A 4 -14.91 -7.62 1.37
CA ILE A 4 -13.66 -8.35 1.24
C ILE A 4 -12.46 -7.43 1.55
N THR A 5 -11.39 -8.02 2.04
CA THR A 5 -10.09 -7.35 2.20
C THR A 5 -9.00 -8.39 2.03
N PHE A 6 -7.75 -7.94 1.89
CA PHE A 6 -6.59 -8.81 1.89
C PHE A 6 -5.58 -8.34 2.93
N GLY A 7 -4.92 -9.29 3.59
CA GLY A 7 -3.79 -9.01 4.46
C GLY A 7 -2.81 -10.16 4.41
N THR A 8 -1.59 -9.86 3.93
CA THR A 8 -0.48 -10.83 3.97
C THR A 8 -0.30 -11.36 5.39
N LEU A 9 0.16 -12.61 5.54
CA LEU A 9 0.38 -13.20 6.85
C LEU A 9 1.22 -12.30 7.76
N GLY A 10 0.94 -12.38 9.06
CA GLY A 10 1.50 -11.51 10.09
C GLY A 10 0.64 -10.27 10.34
N LEU A 11 1.28 -9.10 10.44
CA LEU A 11 0.65 -7.88 10.93
C LEU A 11 -0.50 -7.38 10.03
N TYR A 12 -0.34 -7.45 8.71
CA TYR A 12 -1.39 -7.00 7.77
C TYR A 12 -2.64 -7.86 7.84
N ASN A 13 -2.51 -9.16 8.12
CA ASN A 13 -3.64 -10.04 8.35
C ASN A 13 -4.42 -9.65 9.62
N GLN A 14 -3.73 -9.19 10.67
CA GLN A 14 -4.41 -8.66 11.88
C GLN A 14 -5.24 -7.41 11.57
N TYR A 15 -4.67 -6.47 10.80
CA TYR A 15 -5.41 -5.29 10.36
C TYR A 15 -6.60 -5.65 9.46
N ALA A 16 -6.42 -6.60 8.53
CA ALA A 16 -7.49 -7.09 7.67
C ALA A 16 -8.64 -7.71 8.48
N ARG A 17 -8.33 -8.49 9.53
CA ARG A 17 -9.35 -9.05 10.44
C ARG A 17 -10.09 -7.96 11.21
N GLN A 18 -9.40 -6.94 11.73
CA GLN A 18 -10.04 -5.80 12.41
C GLN A 18 -10.96 -5.02 11.46
N LEU A 19 -10.50 -4.77 10.24
CA LEU A 19 -11.30 -4.12 9.21
C LEU A 19 -12.55 -4.95 8.88
N ALA A 20 -12.40 -6.26 8.66
CA ALA A 20 -13.53 -7.17 8.40
C ALA A 20 -14.56 -7.17 9.53
N GLN A 21 -14.11 -7.20 10.79
CA GLN A 21 -15.01 -7.08 11.96
C GLN A 21 -15.75 -5.73 11.96
N SER A 22 -15.05 -4.63 11.72
CA SER A 22 -15.70 -3.31 11.65
C SER A 22 -16.66 -3.19 10.46
N ALA A 23 -16.40 -3.88 9.35
CA ALA A 23 -17.30 -3.91 8.19
C ALA A 23 -18.63 -4.60 8.54
N LEU A 24 -18.60 -5.72 9.25
CA LEU A 24 -19.83 -6.38 9.71
C LEU A 24 -20.66 -5.44 10.60
N ALA A 25 -20.00 -4.74 11.54
CA ALA A 25 -20.65 -3.73 12.38
C ALA A 25 -21.16 -2.51 11.59
N ALA A 26 -20.54 -2.19 10.45
CA ALA A 26 -20.93 -1.10 9.55
C ALA A 26 -22.03 -1.47 8.56
N GLY A 27 -22.66 -2.64 8.72
CA GLY A 27 -23.83 -3.03 7.95
C GLY A 27 -23.55 -3.88 6.72
N PHE A 28 -22.39 -4.54 6.61
CA PHE A 28 -22.17 -5.62 5.63
C PHE A 28 -22.74 -6.95 6.14
N ASP A 29 -23.29 -7.76 5.23
CA ASP A 29 -23.90 -9.07 5.57
C ASP A 29 -22.85 -10.16 5.80
N THR A 30 -21.73 -10.08 5.08
CA THR A 30 -20.59 -11.00 5.25
C THR A 30 -19.28 -10.23 5.11
N ALA A 31 -18.20 -10.72 5.73
CA ALA A 31 -16.86 -10.23 5.52
C ALA A 31 -15.88 -11.39 5.29
N THR A 32 -15.06 -11.30 4.24
CA THR A 32 -14.03 -12.30 3.90
C THR A 32 -12.66 -11.65 3.93
N VAL A 33 -11.72 -12.27 4.65
CA VAL A 33 -10.32 -11.88 4.68
C VAL A 33 -9.54 -12.86 3.81
N TYR A 34 -9.00 -12.37 2.71
CA TYR A 34 -8.06 -13.11 1.89
C TYR A 34 -6.62 -12.90 2.38
N ASP A 35 -5.78 -13.87 2.08
CA ASP A 35 -4.33 -13.84 2.25
C ASP A 35 -3.66 -14.68 1.15
N GLU A 36 -2.34 -14.81 1.17
CA GLU A 36 -1.58 -15.55 0.17
C GLU A 36 -2.00 -17.02 0.03
N THR A 37 -2.61 -17.65 1.04
CA THR A 37 -3.05 -19.05 0.97
C THR A 37 -4.30 -19.23 0.12
N HIS A 38 -5.01 -18.14 -0.18
CA HIS A 38 -6.24 -18.15 -0.98
C HIS A 38 -6.00 -17.93 -2.48
N LEU A 39 -4.74 -17.79 -2.88
CA LEU A 39 -4.31 -17.55 -4.25
C LEU A 39 -4.11 -18.88 -4.97
N ASP A 40 -4.95 -19.16 -5.97
CA ASP A 40 -4.97 -20.47 -6.62
C ASP A 40 -3.74 -20.66 -7.52
N PRO A 41 -3.26 -21.89 -7.74
CA PRO A 41 -2.07 -22.15 -8.56
C PRO A 41 -2.14 -21.55 -9.98
N THR A 42 -3.33 -21.49 -10.59
CA THR A 42 -3.54 -20.87 -11.90
C THR A 42 -3.28 -19.35 -11.88
N PHE A 43 -3.70 -18.67 -10.81
CA PHE A 43 -3.39 -17.24 -10.61
C PHE A 43 -1.89 -17.05 -10.41
N LEU A 44 -1.28 -17.84 -9.51
CA LEU A 44 0.15 -17.76 -9.23
C LEU A 44 1.00 -17.97 -10.50
N ALA A 45 0.59 -18.89 -11.38
CA ALA A 45 1.27 -19.16 -12.63
C ALA A 45 1.10 -18.01 -13.65
N SER A 46 -0.13 -17.51 -13.83
CA SER A 46 -0.43 -16.45 -14.80
C SER A 46 0.16 -15.09 -14.42
N HIS A 47 0.38 -14.84 -13.12
CA HIS A 47 0.92 -13.57 -12.60
C HIS A 47 2.33 -13.70 -12.04
N LYS A 48 3.03 -14.80 -12.36
CA LYS A 48 4.32 -15.16 -11.75
C LYS A 48 5.36 -14.03 -11.79
N GLU A 49 5.48 -13.34 -12.91
CA GLU A 49 6.45 -12.23 -13.07
C GLU A 49 6.10 -11.05 -12.18
N VAL A 50 4.82 -10.69 -12.12
CA VAL A 50 4.33 -9.60 -11.27
C VAL A 50 4.42 -9.96 -9.80
N LEU A 51 4.08 -11.19 -9.42
CA LEU A 51 4.19 -11.69 -8.05
C LEU A 51 5.63 -11.77 -7.54
N ALA A 52 6.63 -11.77 -8.42
CA ALA A 52 8.03 -11.68 -8.04
C ALA A 52 8.45 -10.24 -7.60
N LEU A 53 7.59 -9.23 -7.84
CA LEU A 53 7.86 -7.87 -7.38
C LEU A 53 7.71 -7.76 -5.85
N PRO A 54 8.69 -7.16 -5.15
CA PRO A 54 8.66 -7.07 -3.69
C PRO A 54 7.59 -6.09 -3.17
N ARG A 55 7.31 -5.02 -3.93
CA ARG A 55 6.33 -4.00 -3.55
C ARG A 55 4.92 -4.59 -3.56
N GLY A 56 4.15 -4.39 -2.49
CA GLY A 56 2.73 -4.73 -2.45
C GLY A 56 2.39 -6.23 -2.58
N PHE A 57 3.36 -7.12 -2.35
CA PHE A 57 3.23 -8.57 -2.59
C PHE A 57 2.77 -8.83 -4.03
N GLY A 58 3.60 -8.45 -5.00
CA GLY A 58 3.23 -8.47 -6.40
C GLY A 58 2.37 -7.30 -6.85
N ALA A 59 2.74 -6.09 -6.44
CA ALA A 59 2.14 -4.83 -6.89
C ALA A 59 0.60 -4.81 -6.77
N TRP A 60 0.08 -5.48 -5.72
CA TRP A 60 -1.36 -5.64 -5.46
C TRP A 60 -2.17 -6.27 -6.62
N CYS A 61 -1.54 -6.98 -7.56
CA CYS A 61 -2.21 -7.63 -8.70
C CYS A 61 -3.30 -8.63 -8.27
N TRP A 62 -3.17 -9.19 -7.06
CA TRP A 62 -4.13 -10.11 -6.45
C TRP A 62 -5.47 -9.45 -6.07
N LYS A 63 -5.56 -8.11 -6.02
CA LYS A 63 -6.78 -7.40 -5.58
C LYS A 63 -7.99 -7.72 -6.47
N SER A 64 -7.81 -7.55 -7.77
CA SER A 64 -8.84 -7.85 -8.78
C SER A 64 -9.16 -9.34 -8.84
N TYR A 65 -8.17 -10.21 -8.62
CA TYR A 65 -8.36 -11.65 -8.49
C TYR A 65 -9.28 -12.00 -7.30
N CYS A 66 -9.03 -11.46 -6.10
CA CYS A 66 -9.88 -11.68 -4.94
C CYS A 66 -11.32 -11.19 -5.17
N MET A 67 -11.49 -10.07 -5.87
CA MET A 67 -12.82 -9.59 -6.28
C MET A 67 -13.52 -10.56 -7.23
N LEU A 68 -12.82 -11.10 -8.24
CA LEU A 68 -13.39 -12.11 -9.14
C LEU A 68 -13.77 -13.39 -8.40
N LYS A 69 -12.90 -13.87 -7.51
CA LYS A 69 -13.16 -15.06 -6.69
C LYS A 69 -14.44 -14.87 -5.87
N ARG A 70 -14.58 -13.72 -5.20
CA ARG A 70 -15.81 -13.43 -4.46
C ARG A 70 -17.04 -13.29 -5.37
N LEU A 71 -16.92 -12.58 -6.48
CA LEU A 71 -18.02 -12.40 -7.43
C LEU A 71 -18.51 -13.74 -7.99
N ALA A 72 -17.65 -14.74 -8.17
CA ALA A 72 -18.05 -16.06 -8.67
C ALA A 72 -19.01 -16.80 -7.73
N GLU A 73 -18.93 -16.55 -6.42
CA GLU A 73 -19.73 -17.21 -5.37
C GLU A 73 -21.11 -16.56 -5.15
N LEU A 74 -21.32 -15.35 -5.67
CA LEU A 74 -22.48 -14.52 -5.38
C LEU A 74 -23.58 -14.60 -6.45
N SER A 75 -24.77 -14.13 -6.14
CA SER A 75 -25.88 -14.02 -7.10
C SER A 75 -25.82 -12.70 -7.89
N GLU A 76 -26.42 -12.67 -9.08
CA GLU A 76 -26.61 -11.43 -9.84
C GLU A 76 -27.29 -10.37 -8.96
N GLY A 77 -26.78 -9.13 -8.98
CA GLY A 77 -27.28 -8.03 -8.16
C GLY A 77 -26.66 -7.91 -6.76
N ASP A 78 -25.94 -8.93 -6.27
CA ASP A 78 -25.18 -8.84 -5.03
C ASP A 78 -24.06 -7.81 -5.13
N ILE A 79 -23.69 -7.21 -3.99
CA ILE A 79 -22.69 -6.14 -3.94
C ILE A 79 -21.44 -6.67 -3.25
N VAL A 80 -20.28 -6.50 -3.89
CA VAL A 80 -18.95 -6.73 -3.29
C VAL A 80 -18.27 -5.38 -3.03
N THR A 81 -17.63 -5.25 -1.87
CA THR A 81 -16.79 -4.08 -1.56
C THR A 81 -15.42 -4.55 -1.08
N TYR A 82 -14.37 -4.11 -1.77
CA TYR A 82 -13.00 -4.25 -1.33
C TYR A 82 -12.55 -2.99 -0.58
N CYS A 83 -11.79 -3.15 0.50
CA CYS A 83 -11.04 -2.06 1.10
C CYS A 83 -9.64 -2.53 1.56
N ASP A 84 -8.63 -1.67 1.42
CA ASP A 84 -7.29 -1.94 1.94
C ASP A 84 -7.32 -2.14 3.47
N SER A 85 -6.53 -3.08 3.97
CA SER A 85 -6.59 -3.56 5.36
C SER A 85 -6.28 -2.53 6.45
N LEU A 86 -5.69 -1.38 6.10
CA LEU A 86 -5.25 -0.35 7.06
C LEU A 86 -6.32 0.69 7.39
N TYR A 87 -7.58 0.27 7.33
CA TYR A 87 -8.71 1.11 7.68
C TYR A 87 -9.63 0.42 8.69
N ILE A 88 -10.50 1.19 9.32
CA ILE A 88 -11.58 0.73 10.18
C ILE A 88 -12.84 1.52 9.81
N PHE A 89 -13.98 0.85 9.65
CA PHE A 89 -15.26 1.54 9.46
C PHE A 89 -15.70 2.24 10.74
N LYS A 90 -16.10 3.50 10.61
CA LYS A 90 -16.58 4.34 11.72
C LYS A 90 -18.10 4.53 11.75
N LYS A 91 -18.76 4.26 10.63
CA LYS A 91 -20.19 4.51 10.40
C LYS A 91 -20.79 3.41 9.56
N ASP A 92 -22.09 3.22 9.71
CA ASP A 92 -22.88 2.39 8.80
C ASP A 92 -22.75 2.91 7.36
N ILE A 93 -22.52 2.00 6.42
CA ILE A 93 -22.34 2.33 5.00
C ILE A 93 -23.61 2.10 4.17
N ARG A 94 -24.59 1.34 4.65
CA ARG A 94 -25.64 0.73 3.83
C ARG A 94 -26.46 1.77 3.08
N GLU A 95 -26.93 2.83 3.76
CA GLU A 95 -27.67 3.91 3.11
C GLU A 95 -26.83 4.64 2.05
N THR A 96 -25.55 4.86 2.36
CA THR A 96 -24.60 5.52 1.46
C THR A 96 -24.29 4.66 0.24
N ALA A 97 -24.10 3.36 0.42
CA ALA A 97 -23.90 2.39 -0.65
C ALA A 97 -25.12 2.34 -1.59
N VAL A 98 -26.34 2.30 -1.04
CA VAL A 98 -27.57 2.35 -1.85
C VAL A 98 -27.65 3.63 -2.68
N LYS A 99 -27.25 4.79 -2.12
CA LYS A 99 -27.20 6.06 -2.86
C LYS A 99 -26.18 6.02 -3.99
N TRP A 100 -24.97 5.52 -3.73
CA TRP A 100 -23.91 5.43 -4.74
C TRP A 100 -24.28 4.49 -5.88
N LEU A 101 -24.91 3.36 -5.58
CA LEU A 101 -25.28 2.33 -6.55
C LEU A 101 -26.64 2.55 -7.22
N LYS A 102 -27.24 3.74 -7.05
CA LYS A 102 -28.54 4.08 -7.64
C LYS A 102 -28.48 4.26 -9.16
N SER A 103 -27.36 4.75 -9.68
CA SER A 103 -27.19 5.08 -11.11
C SER A 103 -25.98 4.42 -11.77
N ARG A 104 -25.30 3.52 -11.06
CA ARG A 104 -24.09 2.83 -11.53
C ARG A 104 -23.90 1.52 -10.76
N ASP A 105 -23.21 0.57 -11.40
CA ASP A 105 -22.87 -0.72 -10.80
C ASP A 105 -21.40 -0.82 -10.37
N LEU A 106 -20.57 0.16 -10.71
CA LEU A 106 -19.20 0.29 -10.24
C LEU A 106 -19.03 1.67 -9.59
N VAL A 107 -18.57 1.67 -8.34
CA VAL A 107 -18.34 2.87 -7.54
C VAL A 107 -16.86 2.94 -7.20
N LEU A 108 -16.23 4.00 -7.69
CA LEU A 108 -14.83 4.34 -7.48
C LEU A 108 -14.73 5.77 -6.96
N PHE A 109 -13.64 6.07 -6.27
CA PHE A 109 -13.43 7.37 -5.64
C PHE A 109 -12.16 8.04 -6.12
N GLU A 110 -12.10 9.35 -6.22
CA GLU A 110 -10.90 10.08 -6.69
C GLU A 110 -9.94 10.47 -5.56
N ASN A 111 -10.26 10.14 -4.31
CA ASN A 111 -9.46 10.51 -3.15
C ASN A 111 -9.52 9.44 -2.06
N LYS A 112 -8.47 9.40 -1.23
CA LYS A 112 -8.45 8.65 0.03
C LYS A 112 -9.10 9.49 1.14
N PRO A 113 -9.53 8.89 2.25
CA PRO A 113 -10.03 9.64 3.40
C PRO A 113 -9.00 10.69 3.83
N SER A 114 -9.42 11.96 3.83
CA SER A 114 -8.60 13.11 4.23
C SER A 114 -7.32 13.35 3.42
N GLU A 115 -7.20 12.78 2.21
CA GLU A 115 -6.13 13.12 1.26
C GLU A 115 -6.71 13.82 0.01
N PRO A 116 -5.91 14.64 -0.69
CA PRO A 116 -6.33 15.21 -1.97
C PRO A 116 -6.42 14.15 -3.07
N SER A 117 -7.03 14.53 -4.19
CA SER A 117 -6.98 13.76 -5.43
C SER A 117 -5.63 13.88 -6.12
N PHE A 118 -5.28 12.85 -6.88
CA PHE A 118 -4.03 12.77 -7.63
C PHE A 118 -4.33 12.69 -9.12
N SER A 119 -3.51 13.31 -9.98
CA SER A 119 -3.70 13.34 -11.44
C SER A 119 -3.08 12.13 -12.13
N GLU A 120 -3.67 11.67 -13.23
CA GLU A 120 -3.11 10.55 -14.00
C GLU A 120 -1.73 10.88 -14.59
N LYS A 121 -1.52 12.08 -15.14
CA LYS A 121 -0.23 12.46 -15.73
C LYS A 121 0.96 12.35 -14.77
N ASN A 122 0.71 12.50 -13.46
CA ASN A 122 1.74 12.42 -12.44
C ASN A 122 1.91 10.99 -11.89
N TRP A 123 0.89 10.13 -12.04
CA TRP A 123 0.79 8.86 -11.31
C TRP A 123 0.44 7.63 -12.18
N ALA A 124 0.42 7.79 -13.50
CA ALA A 124 0.26 6.70 -14.46
C ALA A 124 1.39 6.72 -15.48
N LYS A 125 1.99 5.54 -15.71
CA LYS A 125 3.05 5.35 -16.71
C LYS A 125 2.50 5.60 -18.12
N TYR A 126 3.33 6.08 -19.03
CA TYR A 126 3.00 6.19 -20.45
C TYR A 126 2.56 4.84 -21.03
N ASP A 127 3.24 3.75 -20.65
CA ASP A 127 2.85 2.39 -21.04
C ASP A 127 1.42 2.04 -20.61
N ALA A 128 0.93 2.57 -19.48
CA ALA A 128 -0.45 2.37 -19.05
C ALA A 128 -1.45 3.07 -19.96
N PHE A 129 -1.15 4.30 -20.40
CA PHE A 129 -1.97 4.98 -21.40
C PHE A 129 -2.02 4.19 -22.71
N HIS A 130 -0.85 3.74 -23.19
CA HIS A 130 -0.75 3.00 -24.44
C HIS A 130 -1.47 1.64 -24.39
N LEU A 131 -1.14 0.79 -23.41
CA LEU A 131 -1.63 -0.59 -23.32
C LEU A 131 -3.12 -0.69 -22.97
N LEU A 132 -3.68 0.36 -22.34
CA LEU A 132 -5.09 0.43 -21.94
C LEU A 132 -5.94 1.28 -22.91
N ASN A 133 -5.37 1.69 -24.04
CA ASN A 133 -6.02 2.53 -25.06
C ASN A 133 -6.58 3.85 -24.51
N ALA A 134 -5.88 4.46 -23.55
CA ALA A 134 -6.21 5.76 -23.01
C ALA A 134 -5.38 6.86 -23.69
N ASP A 135 -6.03 7.93 -24.14
CA ASP A 135 -5.35 9.13 -24.64
C ASP A 135 -4.68 9.90 -23.49
N PRO A 136 -3.34 10.06 -23.48
CA PRO A 136 -2.65 10.79 -22.41
C PRO A 136 -2.97 12.29 -22.38
N SER A 137 -3.36 12.90 -23.51
CA SER A 137 -3.73 14.32 -23.58
C SER A 137 -5.11 14.60 -23.00
N VAL A 138 -5.99 13.60 -22.99
CA VAL A 138 -7.34 13.68 -22.43
C VAL A 138 -7.37 13.11 -21.02
N HIS A 139 -6.99 11.84 -20.86
CA HIS A 139 -7.07 11.14 -19.59
C HIS A 139 -5.95 11.56 -18.63
N GLY A 140 -4.78 12.00 -19.12
CA GLY A 140 -3.69 12.47 -18.27
C GLY A 140 -4.06 13.69 -17.42
N GLU A 141 -4.98 14.52 -17.90
CA GLU A 141 -5.46 15.72 -17.21
C GLU A 141 -6.63 15.45 -16.24
N THR A 142 -7.00 14.18 -16.06
CA THR A 142 -8.06 13.78 -15.10
C THR A 142 -7.48 13.27 -13.78
N THR A 143 -8.32 13.18 -12.75
CA THR A 143 -7.97 12.56 -11.47
C THR A 143 -7.88 11.05 -11.61
N GLN A 144 -6.99 10.41 -10.86
CA GLN A 144 -6.86 8.97 -10.74
C GLN A 144 -7.77 8.46 -9.61
N CYS A 145 -8.42 7.32 -9.80
CA CYS A 145 -9.20 6.71 -8.73
C CYS A 145 -8.29 6.18 -7.61
N TRP A 146 -8.82 6.08 -6.40
CA TRP A 146 -8.23 5.34 -5.30
C TRP A 146 -8.69 3.88 -5.35
N ALA A 147 -7.76 2.95 -5.63
CA ALA A 147 -8.06 1.51 -5.73
C ALA A 147 -8.11 0.79 -4.38
N GLY A 148 -7.87 1.50 -3.27
CA GLY A 148 -7.99 0.95 -1.92
C GLY A 148 -9.41 0.94 -1.38
N PHE A 149 -10.39 1.40 -2.16
CA PHE A 149 -11.81 1.16 -1.92
C PHE A 149 -12.54 1.00 -3.25
N VAL A 150 -13.08 -0.19 -3.50
CA VAL A 150 -13.80 -0.52 -4.74
C VAL A 150 -15.12 -1.18 -4.38
N MET A 151 -16.24 -0.62 -4.83
CA MET A 151 -17.56 -1.19 -4.62
C MET A 151 -18.22 -1.53 -5.96
N VAL A 152 -18.71 -2.75 -6.08
CA VAL A 152 -19.25 -3.28 -7.33
C VAL A 152 -20.54 -4.05 -7.07
N ARG A 153 -21.59 -3.77 -7.83
CA ARG A 153 -22.76 -4.64 -7.97
C ARG A 153 -22.43 -5.69 -9.04
N LYS A 154 -22.62 -6.96 -8.71
CA LYS A 154 -22.43 -8.07 -9.63
C LYS A 154 -23.43 -7.95 -10.77
N THR A 155 -22.90 -7.68 -11.97
CA THR A 155 -23.59 -7.80 -13.23
C THR A 155 -22.66 -8.47 -14.24
N ALA A 156 -23.21 -8.97 -15.35
CA ALA A 156 -22.37 -9.50 -16.43
C ALA A 156 -21.34 -8.46 -16.93
N GLU A 157 -21.68 -7.17 -16.92
CA GLU A 157 -20.78 -6.09 -17.34
C GLU A 157 -19.68 -5.82 -16.33
N THR A 158 -20.01 -5.69 -15.04
CA THR A 158 -19.00 -5.44 -14.01
C THR A 158 -18.07 -6.63 -13.83
N VAL A 159 -18.56 -7.87 -13.96
CA VAL A 159 -17.70 -9.06 -13.93
C VAL A 159 -16.71 -9.07 -15.10
N ARG A 160 -17.14 -8.68 -16.32
CA ARG A 160 -16.23 -8.54 -17.47
C ARG A 160 -15.18 -7.45 -17.22
N PHE A 161 -15.59 -6.32 -16.64
CA PHE A 161 -14.68 -5.22 -16.32
C PHE A 161 -13.62 -5.63 -15.28
N ILE A 162 -14.03 -6.23 -14.15
CA ILE A 162 -13.08 -6.69 -13.13
C ILE A 162 -12.16 -7.79 -13.69
N ARG A 163 -12.64 -8.61 -14.64
CA ARG A 163 -11.80 -9.57 -15.36
C ARG A 163 -10.76 -8.89 -16.24
N GLU A 164 -11.14 -7.87 -17.00
CA GLU A 164 -10.18 -7.11 -17.79
C GLU A 164 -9.14 -6.41 -16.89
N TRP A 165 -9.56 -5.81 -15.78
CA TRP A 165 -8.62 -5.27 -14.78
C TRP A 165 -7.65 -6.34 -14.28
N HIS A 166 -8.17 -7.53 -13.94
CA HIS A 166 -7.36 -8.67 -13.53
C HIS A 166 -6.34 -9.08 -14.59
N ASP A 167 -6.78 -9.32 -15.82
CA ASP A 167 -5.92 -9.79 -16.90
C ASP A 167 -4.82 -8.76 -17.23
N ARG A 168 -5.13 -7.46 -17.13
CA ARG A 168 -4.14 -6.38 -17.34
C ARG A 168 -3.11 -6.31 -16.21
N CYS A 169 -3.47 -6.65 -14.98
CA CYS A 169 -2.52 -6.72 -13.87
C CYS A 169 -1.49 -7.87 -13.98
N ALA A 170 -1.59 -8.74 -14.99
CA ALA A 170 -0.56 -9.73 -15.31
C ALA A 170 0.59 -9.16 -16.15
N ASP A 171 0.42 -8.00 -16.80
CA ASP A 171 1.44 -7.39 -17.67
C ASP A 171 2.48 -6.65 -16.82
N ILE A 172 3.70 -7.19 -16.74
CA ILE A 172 4.76 -6.64 -15.89
C ILE A 172 5.10 -5.17 -16.22
N ARG A 173 4.89 -4.72 -17.46
CA ARG A 173 5.15 -3.32 -17.87
C ARG A 173 4.21 -2.34 -17.17
N LEU A 174 3.00 -2.80 -16.82
CA LEU A 174 2.01 -2.05 -16.05
C LEU A 174 2.26 -2.13 -14.54
N MET A 175 3.06 -3.07 -14.05
CA MET A 175 3.12 -3.37 -12.62
C MET A 175 4.47 -3.06 -11.99
N ASN A 176 5.52 -2.85 -12.78
CA ASN A 176 6.86 -2.52 -12.30
C ASN A 176 7.19 -1.02 -12.44
N ASP A 177 8.29 -0.62 -11.80
CA ASP A 177 8.83 0.74 -11.84
C ASP A 177 9.80 1.00 -12.99
N GLU A 178 9.94 0.06 -13.94
CA GLU A 178 10.84 0.24 -15.08
C GLU A 178 10.31 1.32 -16.04
N PRO A 179 11.18 2.10 -16.71
CA PRO A 179 10.74 3.13 -17.65
C PRO A 179 9.81 2.59 -18.74
N SER A 180 8.83 3.40 -19.15
CA SER A 180 7.94 3.05 -20.27
C SER A 180 8.70 2.75 -21.56
N VAL A 181 8.25 1.73 -22.30
CA VAL A 181 8.87 1.30 -23.58
C VAL A 181 8.12 1.81 -24.81
N PHE A 182 6.87 2.23 -24.67
CA PHE A 182 6.04 2.72 -25.79
C PHE A 182 6.13 4.23 -26.01
N GLY A 183 6.77 4.96 -25.10
CA GLY A 183 6.92 6.39 -25.19
C GLY A 183 7.56 6.98 -23.95
N LYS A 184 7.60 8.31 -23.91
CA LYS A 184 8.15 9.05 -22.78
C LYS A 184 7.05 9.36 -21.78
N GLU A 185 7.39 9.28 -20.51
CA GLU A 185 6.52 9.72 -19.43
C GLU A 185 6.08 11.17 -19.60
N SER A 186 4.87 11.48 -19.13
CA SER A 186 4.32 12.83 -19.18
C SER A 186 5.19 13.81 -18.39
N PRO A 187 5.29 15.09 -18.80
CA PRO A 187 5.97 16.11 -18.00
C PRO A 187 5.42 16.17 -16.57
N GLY A 188 6.29 15.99 -15.59
CA GLY A 188 5.93 15.94 -14.17
C GLY A 188 5.52 14.57 -13.64
N PHE A 189 5.63 13.50 -14.44
CA PHE A 189 5.48 12.13 -13.94
C PHE A 189 6.35 11.87 -12.71
N ILE A 190 5.77 11.20 -11.71
CA ILE A 190 6.41 10.92 -10.41
C ILE A 190 6.75 9.43 -10.32
N GLU A 191 5.72 8.58 -10.32
CA GLU A 191 5.83 7.12 -10.31
C GLU A 191 4.51 6.50 -10.77
N GLY A 192 4.52 5.24 -11.20
CA GLY A 192 3.30 4.49 -11.48
C GLY A 192 2.62 4.07 -10.18
N ARG A 193 1.28 3.97 -10.19
CA ARG A 193 0.51 3.35 -9.11
C ARG A 193 -0.12 2.03 -9.57
N GLU A 194 0.69 1.18 -10.17
CA GLU A 194 0.44 -0.24 -10.47
C GLU A 194 -1.04 -0.60 -10.74
N ASP A 195 -1.69 -1.41 -9.88
CA ASP A 195 -3.07 -1.85 -10.09
C ASP A 195 -4.09 -0.70 -10.14
N GLN A 196 -3.79 0.40 -9.43
CA GLN A 196 -4.63 1.59 -9.35
C GLN A 196 -4.68 2.36 -10.67
N MET A 197 -3.54 2.54 -11.35
CA MET A 197 -3.55 3.19 -12.67
C MET A 197 -4.27 2.31 -13.71
N VAL A 198 -4.16 0.98 -13.60
CA VAL A 198 -4.90 0.06 -14.47
C VAL A 198 -6.40 0.20 -14.26
N LEU A 199 -6.88 0.13 -13.01
CA LEU A 199 -8.29 0.32 -12.67
C LEU A 199 -8.82 1.67 -13.18
N SER A 200 -8.07 2.73 -12.90
CA SER A 200 -8.49 4.10 -13.17
C SER A 200 -8.61 4.39 -14.67
N LEU A 201 -7.61 4.01 -15.46
CA LEU A 201 -7.62 4.22 -16.91
C LEU A 201 -8.65 3.32 -17.61
N LEU A 202 -8.78 2.05 -17.20
CA LEU A 202 -9.83 1.17 -17.74
C LEU A 202 -11.23 1.72 -17.47
N SER A 203 -11.49 2.25 -16.27
CA SER A 203 -12.79 2.81 -15.91
C SER A 203 -13.20 3.96 -16.84
N LYS A 204 -12.22 4.76 -17.28
CA LYS A 204 -12.43 5.88 -18.20
C LYS A 204 -12.63 5.41 -19.64
N THR A 205 -11.78 4.50 -20.12
CA THR A 205 -11.86 4.05 -21.52
C THR A 205 -13.08 3.19 -21.81
N LYS A 206 -13.65 2.55 -20.78
CA LYS A 206 -14.88 1.74 -20.87
C LYS A 206 -16.15 2.50 -20.49
N ASP A 207 -16.03 3.76 -20.05
CA ASP A 207 -17.15 4.54 -19.48
C ASP A 207 -17.91 3.79 -18.37
N LEU A 208 -17.16 3.09 -17.51
CA LEU A 208 -17.72 2.29 -16.42
C LEU A 208 -17.09 2.70 -15.09
N GLY A 209 -17.92 3.23 -14.18
CA GLY A 209 -17.47 3.71 -12.87
C GLY A 209 -16.86 5.13 -12.88
N TYR A 210 -16.66 5.73 -14.06
CA TYR A 210 -16.37 7.15 -14.24
C TYR A 210 -17.68 7.95 -14.44
N PRO A 211 -17.79 9.20 -13.97
CA PRO A 211 -16.86 9.95 -13.13
C PRO A 211 -16.77 9.39 -11.71
N PHE A 212 -15.57 9.48 -11.13
CA PHE A 212 -15.30 9.03 -9.76
C PHE A 212 -16.01 9.91 -8.72
N LEU A 213 -16.36 9.32 -7.58
CA LEU A 213 -16.98 10.04 -6.47
C LEU A 213 -15.93 10.59 -5.50
N GLN A 214 -16.34 11.54 -4.65
CA GLN A 214 -15.54 11.97 -3.50
C GLN A 214 -15.79 11.05 -2.31
N PHE A 215 -14.72 10.55 -1.70
CA PHE A 215 -14.81 9.63 -0.57
C PHE A 215 -15.15 10.39 0.72
N PRO A 216 -16.19 9.98 1.49
CA PRO A 216 -16.53 10.59 2.76
C PRO A 216 -15.49 10.27 3.84
N ALA A 217 -14.73 11.28 4.26
CA ALA A 217 -13.61 11.13 5.20
C ALA A 217 -14.02 10.55 6.56
N GLU A 218 -15.29 10.69 6.94
CA GLU A 218 -15.84 10.22 8.20
C GLU A 218 -16.23 8.72 8.20
N LEU A 219 -16.23 8.07 7.03
CA LEU A 219 -16.63 6.67 6.90
C LEU A 219 -15.52 5.71 7.36
N LEU A 220 -14.26 6.04 7.06
CA LEU A 220 -13.10 5.20 7.37
C LEU A 220 -12.07 5.95 8.23
N TYR A 221 -11.51 5.26 9.20
CA TYR A 221 -10.34 5.69 9.96
C TYR A 221 -9.08 5.00 9.44
N ASN A 222 -8.02 5.74 9.12
CA ASN A 222 -6.72 5.16 8.73
C ASN A 222 -5.90 4.83 9.99
N VAL A 223 -5.60 3.54 10.19
CA VAL A 223 -4.90 3.06 11.40
C VAL A 223 -3.43 3.49 11.47
N ARG A 224 -2.84 3.96 10.36
CA ARG A 224 -1.47 4.51 10.35
C ARG A 224 -1.38 5.87 11.03
N MET A 225 -2.50 6.58 11.22
CA MET A 225 -2.52 7.96 11.69
C MET A 225 -2.65 8.09 13.23
N GLY A 226 -2.67 6.99 14.00
CA GLY A 226 -2.72 7.04 15.47
C GLY A 226 -3.11 5.71 16.13
N ARG A 227 -2.74 5.54 17.41
CA ARG A 227 -2.96 4.33 18.22
C ARG A 227 -4.44 3.91 18.22
N ILE A 228 -4.70 2.63 17.97
CA ILE A 228 -6.00 1.99 18.22
C ILE A 228 -6.39 2.27 19.69
N PRO A 229 -7.54 2.91 19.98
CA PRO A 229 -8.09 2.89 21.32
C PRO A 229 -8.47 1.44 21.63
N VAL A 230 -7.76 0.82 22.57
CA VAL A 230 -7.94 -0.60 22.95
C VAL A 230 -9.25 -0.82 23.73
N ASP A 231 -9.98 0.25 24.07
CA ASP A 231 -11.02 0.20 25.10
C ASP A 231 -12.47 0.02 24.61
N ASP A 232 -12.72 -0.38 23.36
CA ASP A 232 -14.11 -0.64 22.91
C ASP A 232 -14.33 -1.92 22.07
N MET A 233 -13.36 -2.84 22.05
CA MET A 233 -13.52 -4.14 21.40
C MET A 233 -14.15 -5.18 22.33
N ARG A 234 -15.42 -5.00 22.73
CA ARG A 234 -16.27 -6.14 23.11
C ARG A 234 -16.93 -6.69 21.85
N ALA A 235 -16.26 -7.64 21.21
CA ALA A 235 -16.85 -8.41 20.13
C ALA A 235 -17.85 -9.43 20.71
N PRO A 236 -19.11 -9.49 20.24
CA PRO A 236 -19.88 -10.72 20.32
C PRO A 236 -19.22 -11.79 19.44
N ASP A 237 -19.45 -13.07 19.75
CA ASP A 237 -18.99 -14.21 18.95
C ASP A 237 -19.63 -14.16 17.55
N VAL A 238 -18.94 -13.54 16.59
CA VAL A 238 -19.38 -13.45 15.19
C VAL A 238 -18.51 -14.38 14.35
N VAL A 239 -19.17 -15.31 13.65
CA VAL A 239 -18.54 -16.28 12.76
C VAL A 239 -17.92 -15.56 11.56
N VAL A 240 -16.60 -15.39 11.58
CA VAL A 240 -15.82 -15.10 10.37
C VAL A 240 -15.82 -16.39 9.56
N VAL A 241 -16.43 -16.38 8.36
CA VAL A 241 -16.36 -17.53 7.46
C VAL A 241 -14.95 -17.62 6.90
N VAL A 242 -14.12 -18.45 7.54
CA VAL A 242 -12.88 -18.98 6.99
C VAL A 242 -13.28 -20.24 6.22
N PRO A 243 -13.08 -20.32 4.89
CA PRO A 243 -13.37 -21.55 4.16
C PRO A 243 -12.53 -22.70 4.72
N ASN A 244 -13.20 -23.73 5.24
CA ASN A 244 -12.60 -24.96 5.75
C ASN A 244 -12.03 -25.77 4.59
N GLU A 245 -10.70 -25.90 4.51
CA GLU A 245 -10.07 -27.11 3.99
C GLU A 245 -8.98 -27.55 4.96
N SER A 246 -9.01 -28.83 5.30
CA SER A 246 -8.14 -29.48 6.28
C SER A 246 -6.66 -29.24 5.92
N PRO A 247 -5.78 -28.90 6.87
CA PRO A 247 -4.39 -28.69 6.54
C PRO A 247 -3.78 -30.03 6.09
N PRO A 248 -3.20 -30.14 4.89
CA PRO A 248 -2.27 -31.23 4.63
C PRO A 248 -1.09 -31.06 5.58
N GLU A 249 -0.54 -32.17 6.09
CA GLU A 249 0.71 -32.19 6.85
C GLU A 249 1.86 -31.63 5.98
N VAL A 250 2.01 -30.31 5.98
CA VAL A 250 3.19 -29.65 5.42
C VAL A 250 4.19 -29.59 6.56
N ARG A 251 5.25 -30.39 6.43
CA ARG A 251 6.49 -30.20 7.20
C ARG A 251 6.86 -28.73 7.10
N SER A 252 6.79 -28.03 8.23
CA SER A 252 7.16 -26.62 8.34
C SER A 252 8.51 -26.42 7.68
N PRO A 253 8.62 -25.64 6.59
CA PRO A 253 9.86 -24.96 6.33
C PRO A 253 10.04 -24.04 7.53
N VAL A 254 11.22 -24.05 8.13
CA VAL A 254 11.59 -23.06 9.14
C VAL A 254 11.52 -21.70 8.44
N PHE A 255 10.35 -21.08 8.47
CA PHE A 255 10.16 -19.71 8.04
C PHE A 255 10.50 -18.85 9.24
N CYS A 256 11.61 -18.13 9.12
CA CYS A 256 11.91 -17.01 9.97
C CYS A 256 10.67 -16.10 10.02
N ASP A 257 10.26 -15.72 11.23
CA ASP A 257 9.34 -14.59 11.44
C ASP A 257 9.74 -13.43 10.50
N PRO A 258 8.81 -12.75 9.81
CA PRO A 258 9.16 -11.52 9.12
C PRO A 258 9.68 -10.57 10.20
N PRO A 259 10.94 -10.08 10.11
CA PRO A 259 11.43 -9.26 11.18
C PRO A 259 10.60 -7.97 11.17
N ALA A 260 10.13 -7.58 12.35
CA ALA A 260 9.96 -6.17 12.68
C ALA A 260 11.08 -5.40 11.98
N ARG A 261 10.75 -4.35 11.18
CA ARG A 261 11.67 -3.51 10.38
C ARG A 261 13.10 -4.06 10.35
N CYS A 262 13.58 -4.58 9.22
CA CYS A 262 14.95 -5.12 9.11
C CYS A 262 15.98 -3.98 9.09
N GLU A 263 15.92 -3.13 10.11
CA GLU A 263 16.83 -2.07 10.46
C GLU A 263 18.18 -2.74 10.74
N ARG A 264 19.08 -2.61 9.77
CA ARG A 264 20.44 -3.13 9.88
C ARG A 264 21.34 -1.98 10.27
N GLN A 265 22.29 -2.28 11.17
CA GLN A 265 23.36 -1.33 11.41
C GLN A 265 24.25 -1.31 10.18
N VAL A 266 24.35 -0.16 9.52
CA VAL A 266 25.10 0.01 8.27
C VAL A 266 26.39 0.80 8.47
N GLY A 267 26.55 1.43 9.64
CA GLY A 267 27.72 2.24 9.95
C GLY A 267 27.69 2.87 11.32
N THR A 268 28.45 3.96 11.45
CA THR A 268 28.47 4.86 12.60
C THR A 268 28.46 6.32 12.19
N LEU A 269 27.99 7.15 13.10
CA LEU A 269 28.03 8.60 13.05
C LEU A 269 29.08 9.10 14.03
N THR A 270 30.07 9.83 13.55
CA THR A 270 31.12 10.43 14.37
C THR A 270 30.97 11.95 14.41
N THR A 271 31.03 12.53 15.60
CA THR A 271 31.05 14.00 15.77
C THR A 271 32.22 14.63 15.01
N LEU A 272 31.95 15.65 14.19
CA LEU A 272 32.99 16.45 13.57
C LEU A 272 33.64 17.36 14.63
N LYS A 273 34.98 17.38 14.68
CA LYS A 273 35.73 18.24 15.61
C LYS A 273 35.66 19.70 15.15
N GLU A 274 34.60 20.40 15.51
CA GLU A 274 34.60 21.86 15.53
C GLU A 274 34.95 22.35 16.93
N GLY A 275 35.81 23.38 16.98
CA GLY A 275 36.64 23.71 18.13
C GLY A 275 35.91 23.82 19.47
N GLY A 276 36.43 23.11 20.48
CA GLY A 276 36.38 23.61 21.86
C GLY A 276 35.38 22.97 22.83
N SER A 277 34.77 21.81 22.55
CA SER A 277 34.30 20.94 23.65
C SER A 277 34.34 19.47 23.28
N SER A 278 34.97 18.72 24.19
CA SER A 278 35.34 17.33 24.09
C SER A 278 34.16 16.41 24.38
N GLU A 279 33.63 15.78 23.35
CA GLU A 279 33.01 14.46 23.47
C GLU A 279 33.04 13.83 22.07
N ASN A 280 34.07 13.02 21.82
CA ASN A 280 34.10 12.14 20.66
C ASN A 280 32.95 11.13 20.84
N ARG A 281 31.79 11.41 20.24
CA ARG A 281 30.66 10.50 20.29
C ARG A 281 30.57 9.72 18.99
N VAL A 282 30.40 8.42 19.16
CA VAL A 282 30.17 7.48 18.07
C VAL A 282 28.78 6.89 18.28
N LEU A 283 27.88 7.16 17.34
CA LEU A 283 26.53 6.61 17.37
C LEU A 283 26.40 5.54 16.30
N PRO A 284 25.73 4.41 16.56
CA PRO A 284 25.41 3.45 15.51
C PRO A 284 24.43 4.07 14.52
N LEU A 285 24.72 3.93 13.21
CA LEU A 285 23.82 4.31 12.12
C LEU A 285 23.09 3.07 11.63
N PHE A 286 21.78 3.16 11.57
CA PHE A 286 20.94 2.12 11.01
C PHE A 286 20.24 2.60 9.74
N ALA A 287 20.03 1.68 8.81
CA ALA A 287 19.24 1.89 7.62
C ALA A 287 18.19 0.79 7.46
N ASP A 288 17.02 1.20 6.98
CA ASP A 288 15.96 0.32 6.50
C ASP A 288 15.61 0.70 5.07
N LYS A 289 15.42 -0.28 4.19
CA LYS A 289 15.16 0.00 2.78
C LYS A 289 13.76 0.60 2.66
N SER A 290 13.65 1.68 1.88
CA SER A 290 12.33 2.27 1.69
C SER A 290 11.41 1.32 0.93
N TRP A 291 10.22 1.12 1.48
CA TRP A 291 9.14 0.39 0.82
C TRP A 291 8.50 1.22 -0.31
N ALA A 292 8.74 2.54 -0.33
CA ALA A 292 8.18 3.46 -1.31
C ALA A 292 9.11 3.74 -2.50
N ASN A 293 10.42 3.51 -2.37
CA ASN A 293 11.38 3.71 -3.46
C ASN A 293 12.65 2.85 -3.27
N ARG A 294 13.04 2.09 -4.30
CA ARG A 294 14.15 1.12 -4.23
C ARG A 294 15.53 1.74 -3.96
N ASP A 295 15.70 3.02 -4.29
CA ASP A 295 16.95 3.79 -4.17
C ASP A 295 16.90 4.77 -2.98
N ARG A 296 15.98 4.56 -2.04
CA ARG A 296 15.81 5.38 -0.84
C ARG A 296 15.83 4.51 0.41
N PHE A 297 16.24 5.13 1.51
CA PHE A 297 16.39 4.46 2.80
C PHE A 297 15.81 5.32 3.92
N PHE A 298 15.30 4.66 4.95
CA PHE A 298 15.01 5.27 6.23
C PHE A 298 16.23 5.15 7.13
N TYR A 299 16.67 6.27 7.72
CA TYR A 299 17.84 6.29 8.60
C TYR A 299 17.46 6.65 10.02
N SER A 300 18.04 5.93 10.96
CA SER A 300 17.90 6.17 12.39
C SER A 300 19.26 6.00 13.08
N ALA A 301 19.40 6.58 14.27
CA ALA A 301 20.54 6.34 15.14
C ALA A 301 20.05 5.93 16.53
N ARG A 302 20.95 5.41 17.36
CA ARG A 302 20.64 5.09 18.76
C ARG A 302 21.52 5.88 19.72
N THR A 303 20.94 6.36 20.81
CA THR A 303 21.69 7.10 21.84
C THR A 303 22.66 6.22 22.62
N ASP A 304 23.74 6.82 23.10
CA ASP A 304 24.69 6.19 24.02
C ASP A 304 24.11 6.15 25.45
N GLY A 305 23.82 4.97 25.99
CA GLY A 305 23.30 4.83 27.35
C GLY A 305 22.80 3.43 27.71
N PHE A 306 22.44 3.22 29.00
CA PHE A 306 21.90 1.95 29.52
C PHE A 306 20.56 1.54 28.89
N ASN A 307 19.83 2.49 28.28
CA ASN A 307 18.61 2.23 27.52
C ASN A 307 18.65 3.06 26.22
N PRO A 308 19.18 2.52 25.11
CA PRO A 308 19.39 3.28 23.88
C PRO A 308 18.04 3.65 23.24
N LEU A 309 17.80 4.95 23.06
CA LEU A 309 16.62 5.47 22.39
C LEU A 309 16.88 5.59 20.89
N ILE A 310 15.90 5.24 20.06
CA ILE A 310 15.92 5.47 18.61
C ILE A 310 15.68 6.96 18.37
N VAL A 311 16.59 7.60 17.66
CA VAL A 311 16.55 9.03 17.34
C VAL A 311 16.60 9.27 15.83
N PRO A 312 15.91 10.31 15.33
CA PRO A 312 15.87 10.59 13.90
C PRO A 312 17.21 11.12 13.39
N VAL A 313 17.59 10.66 12.20
CA VAL A 313 18.70 11.22 11.42
C VAL A 313 18.12 12.16 10.37
N PHE A 314 18.73 13.34 10.24
CA PHE A 314 18.37 14.33 9.25
C PHE A 314 19.46 14.44 8.18
N HIS A 315 19.07 14.34 6.92
CA HIS A 315 19.97 14.52 5.78
C HIS A 315 19.38 15.56 4.82
N LYS A 316 20.17 16.58 4.46
CA LYS A 316 19.74 17.72 3.63
C LYS A 316 18.43 18.37 4.12
N GLY A 317 18.26 18.50 5.43
CA GLY A 317 17.08 19.12 6.07
C GLY A 317 15.82 18.24 6.15
N ARG A 318 15.87 16.97 5.70
CA ARG A 318 14.74 16.04 5.78
C ARG A 318 14.91 15.06 6.94
N ASN A 319 13.80 14.73 7.61
CA ASN A 319 13.78 13.70 8.66
C ASN A 319 13.73 12.31 8.03
N CYS A 320 14.87 11.61 7.99
CA CYS A 320 15.00 10.33 7.31
C CYS A 320 14.34 9.16 8.03
N MET A 321 13.85 9.34 9.26
CA MET A 321 13.13 8.28 9.99
C MET A 321 11.62 8.29 9.67
N THR A 322 11.07 9.47 9.37
CA THR A 322 9.63 9.68 9.16
C THR A 322 9.30 10.24 7.78
N ASP A 323 10.28 10.32 6.87
CA ASP A 323 10.05 10.75 5.49
C ASP A 323 8.99 9.85 4.82
N ARG A 324 8.18 10.40 3.93
CA ARG A 324 7.11 9.63 3.26
C ARG A 324 7.68 8.63 2.23
N ILE A 325 8.84 8.95 1.65
CA ILE A 325 9.46 8.23 0.53
C ILE A 325 10.81 7.62 0.95
N GLY A 326 11.48 8.19 1.95
CA GLY A 326 12.84 7.83 2.35
C GLY A 326 13.87 8.83 1.85
N CYS A 327 15.02 8.86 2.52
CA CYS A 327 16.15 9.70 2.18
C CYS A 327 17.05 9.08 1.10
N GLU A 328 17.90 9.91 0.52
CA GLU A 328 18.97 9.47 -0.41
C GLU A 328 19.94 8.54 0.29
N THR A 329 20.51 7.61 -0.48
CA THR A 329 21.65 6.80 -0.07
C THR A 329 22.74 7.70 0.52
N LEU A 330 23.12 7.42 1.77
CA LEU A 330 24.28 8.03 2.41
C LEU A 330 25.55 7.34 1.93
N TYR A 331 26.63 8.12 1.81
CA TYR A 331 27.97 7.66 1.48
C TYR A 331 28.96 7.99 2.60
N ASP A 332 30.12 7.35 2.58
CA ASP A 332 31.21 7.66 3.51
C ASP A 332 31.63 9.12 3.41
N GLY A 333 31.74 9.78 4.57
CA GLY A 333 32.06 11.20 4.69
C GLY A 333 30.86 12.14 4.53
N ASP A 334 29.66 11.63 4.21
CA ASP A 334 28.46 12.46 4.22
C ASP A 334 28.19 13.04 5.61
N THR A 335 27.55 14.21 5.60
CA THR A 335 27.19 14.91 6.83
C THR A 335 25.69 14.80 7.10
N VAL A 336 25.35 14.40 8.32
CA VAL A 336 23.96 14.28 8.79
C VAL A 336 23.78 15.00 10.14
N GLN A 337 22.55 15.32 10.50
CA GLN A 337 22.20 15.94 11.78
C GLN A 337 21.41 14.98 12.64
N VAL A 338 21.66 14.99 13.95
CA VAL A 338 20.90 14.22 14.94
C VAL A 338 20.43 15.18 16.04
N PRO A 339 19.22 15.76 15.92
CA PRO A 339 18.77 16.86 16.79
C PRO A 339 18.78 16.54 18.28
N ALA A 340 18.67 15.26 18.66
CA ALA A 340 18.72 14.80 20.05
C ALA A 340 20.02 15.19 20.80
N PHE A 341 21.10 15.51 20.07
CA PHE A 341 22.40 15.88 20.66
C PHE A 341 22.73 17.39 20.58
N GLY A 342 21.81 18.20 20.06
CA GLY A 342 21.92 19.66 19.95
C GLY A 342 21.58 20.16 18.55
N GLU A 343 20.84 21.28 18.48
CA GLU A 343 20.52 21.94 17.21
C GLU A 343 21.80 22.37 16.48
N GLY A 344 21.86 22.09 15.18
CA GLY A 344 23.00 22.44 14.33
C GLY A 344 24.21 21.52 14.43
N LYS A 345 24.24 20.53 15.34
CA LYS A 345 25.36 19.58 15.40
C LYS A 345 25.32 18.58 14.24
N THR A 346 26.46 18.46 13.57
CA THR A 346 26.67 17.59 12.43
C THR A 346 27.54 16.40 12.79
N PHE A 347 27.23 15.27 12.17
CA PHE A 347 27.97 14.02 12.30
C PHE A 347 28.41 13.55 10.92
N ALA A 348 29.64 13.05 10.83
CA ALA A 348 30.14 12.37 9.65
C ALA A 348 29.69 10.91 9.65
N VAL A 349 29.25 10.44 8.49
CA VAL A 349 28.85 9.05 8.23
C VAL A 349 30.10 8.21 7.93
N ASN A 350 30.22 7.06 8.60
CA ASN A 350 31.19 6.01 8.31
C ASN A 350 30.46 4.68 8.18
N LEU A 351 30.35 4.14 6.97
CA LEU A 351 29.68 2.89 6.64
C LEU A 351 30.63 1.70 6.82
N TYR A 352 30.06 0.57 7.22
CA TYR A 352 30.78 -0.70 7.33
C TYR A 352 30.56 -1.60 6.11
N GLN A 353 29.47 -1.36 5.38
CA GLN A 353 29.03 -2.13 4.22
C GLN A 353 28.38 -1.16 3.23
N ASP A 354 28.62 -1.37 1.95
CA ASP A 354 27.85 -0.72 0.90
C ASP A 354 26.37 -1.12 1.01
N LEU A 355 25.47 -0.17 0.79
CA LEU A 355 24.02 -0.35 0.98
C LEU A 355 23.33 -1.17 -0.14
N TYR A 356 24.10 -1.91 -0.96
CA TYR A 356 23.64 -2.60 -2.16
C TYR A 356 23.52 -4.12 -1.99
#